data_AF-A0AAV6QGJ6-F1
#
_entry.id   AF-A0AAV6QGJ6-F1
#
_cell.length_a   1.000
_cell.length_b   1.000
_cell.length_c   1.000
_cell.angle_alpha   90.00
_cell.angle_beta   90.00
_cell.angle_gamma   90.00
#
_symmetry.space_group_name_H-M   'P 1'
#
loop_
_entity.id
_entity.type
_entity.pdbx_description
1 polymer ?
#
loop_
_entity_poly.entity_id
_entity_poly.type
_entity_poly.pdbx_seq_one_letter_code
_entity_poly.pdbx_strand_id
1 'polypeptide(L)'
;MKTVKVWMCVHICLLLLDVAVSSWEGPSALSVSLSTSAPGSGPAAQPEWVDCIQASDMCNQNPHCSSRYRVMRQCLVGKEKEAMLDHNRECQTALEVLLVSPLYDCRCKRGMKKEMQCLQNYWAIHMGLTEGGDMDDSSPYEPVAPNRHPDAFRLASISSGMLTAAPKGFHCPDAEKNCNPCLDAAKACNLNNSCKKQRSSYIATCSKEDPNKGETCSKKRCHKVLRMFLDRVPTEFSHRLLFCPCQTEGCAERRRQTIVPDCSYKEKEKPNCLELRRVCRQDLLCRSRLADYLVNCWMTPHTLSTCPNQDNHQACLASYTSLIGTEMTPNYVDSSFSNWTISPWCTCKGSGNQEEECTNFLRYFTDNTCLRNAIQAFGYGIDNMQNKTMSVPGPTAMTKMGWDWSTGSSEPPFVSIPKYPEPRDGGMGKTHGLQGDHSSCLHANIWALLPGLVLALALALAQHAL
;
A
#
# COMPACT_ATOMS: atom_id res chain seq x y z
N MET A 1 -23.96 -69.68 -44.32
CA MET A 1 -23.56 -68.25 -44.31
C MET A 1 -24.38 -67.33 -43.37
N LYS A 2 -25.25 -67.87 -42.48
CA LYS A 2 -25.99 -67.05 -41.48
C LYS A 2 -25.50 -67.20 -40.03
N THR A 3 -24.66 -68.20 -39.74
CA THR A 3 -24.14 -68.50 -38.39
C THR A 3 -22.82 -67.79 -38.07
N VAL A 4 -22.01 -67.44 -39.07
CA VAL A 4 -20.72 -66.74 -38.86
C VAL A 4 -20.90 -65.25 -38.58
N LYS A 5 -21.93 -64.60 -39.14
CA LYS A 5 -22.25 -63.19 -38.87
C LYS A 5 -22.80 -62.96 -37.46
N VAL A 6 -23.52 -63.94 -36.89
CA VAL A 6 -24.04 -63.86 -35.51
C VAL A 6 -22.91 -63.97 -34.49
N TRP A 7 -21.89 -64.80 -34.77
CA TRP A 7 -20.75 -64.98 -33.87
C TRP A 7 -19.80 -63.75 -33.84
N MET A 8 -19.61 -63.07 -34.98
CA MET A 8 -18.85 -61.81 -35.01
C MET A 8 -19.55 -60.65 -34.27
N CYS A 9 -20.88 -60.52 -34.37
CA CYS A 9 -21.60 -59.46 -33.64
C CYS A 9 -21.59 -59.67 -32.12
N VAL A 10 -21.61 -60.92 -31.64
CA VAL A 10 -21.52 -61.24 -30.20
C VAL A 10 -20.13 -60.95 -29.65
N HIS A 11 -19.06 -61.23 -30.41
CA HIS A 11 -17.69 -60.89 -29.99
C HIS A 11 -17.41 -59.37 -29.97
N ILE A 12 -17.99 -58.60 -30.90
CA ILE A 12 -17.86 -57.13 -30.92
C ILE A 12 -18.66 -56.50 -29.76
N CYS A 13 -19.81 -57.05 -29.39
CA CYS A 13 -20.57 -56.58 -28.21
C CYS A 13 -19.88 -56.91 -26.88
N LEU A 14 -19.21 -58.07 -26.77
CA LEU A 14 -18.45 -58.43 -25.57
C LEU A 14 -17.19 -57.57 -25.39
N LEU A 15 -16.50 -57.22 -26.48
CA LEU A 15 -15.34 -56.31 -26.42
C LEU A 15 -15.71 -54.86 -26.08
N LEU A 16 -16.93 -54.41 -26.38
CA LEU A 16 -17.44 -53.09 -25.99
C LEU A 16 -17.93 -53.02 -24.54
N LEU A 17 -18.30 -54.16 -23.94
CA LEU A 17 -18.67 -54.24 -22.51
C LEU A 17 -17.44 -54.23 -21.59
N ASP A 18 -16.32 -54.85 -21.98
CA ASP A 18 -15.06 -54.80 -21.20
C ASP A 18 -14.41 -53.40 -21.18
N VAL A 19 -14.61 -52.58 -22.22
CA VAL A 19 -14.14 -51.19 -22.28
C VAL A 19 -15.01 -50.25 -21.43
N ALA A 20 -16.27 -50.61 -21.15
CA ALA A 20 -17.15 -49.83 -20.28
C ALA A 20 -16.96 -50.14 -18.78
N VAL A 21 -16.55 -51.36 -18.43
CA VAL A 21 -16.35 -51.79 -17.02
C VAL A 21 -14.97 -51.40 -16.48
N SER A 22 -13.96 -51.22 -17.35
CA SER A 22 -12.60 -50.81 -16.95
C SER A 22 -12.40 -49.29 -16.79
N SER A 23 -13.46 -48.49 -16.95
CA SER A 23 -13.42 -47.02 -16.83
C SER A 23 -13.73 -46.50 -15.42
N TRP A 24 -14.17 -47.35 -14.47
CA TRP A 24 -14.56 -46.95 -13.12
C TRP A 24 -13.80 -47.67 -12.00
N GLU A 25 -12.47 -47.71 -12.06
CA GLU A 25 -11.65 -47.97 -10.85
C GLU A 25 -10.39 -47.09 -10.88
N GLY A 26 -10.52 -45.85 -10.38
CA GLY A 26 -9.38 -45.02 -10.03
C GLY A 26 -8.77 -45.45 -8.68
N PRO A 27 -7.45 -45.32 -8.49
CA PRO A 27 -6.80 -45.73 -7.24
C PRO A 27 -7.28 -44.92 -6.04
N SER A 28 -7.53 -45.63 -4.94
CA SER A 28 -8.01 -45.15 -3.65
C SER A 28 -7.15 -44.02 -3.09
N ALA A 29 -7.69 -42.80 -3.08
CA ALA A 29 -7.27 -41.78 -2.14
C ALA A 29 -7.89 -42.11 -0.78
N LEU A 30 -7.04 -42.32 0.24
CA LEU A 30 -7.46 -42.37 1.64
C LEU A 30 -8.02 -41.01 2.04
N SER A 31 -9.35 -40.87 1.97
CA SER A 31 -10.08 -39.74 2.54
C SER A 31 -10.22 -39.96 4.06
N VAL A 32 -9.48 -39.16 4.83
CA VAL A 32 -9.74 -39.00 6.27
C VAL A 32 -11.14 -38.39 6.41
N SER A 33 -12.06 -39.20 6.91
CA SER A 33 -13.45 -38.80 7.14
C SER A 33 -13.54 -37.95 8.42
N LEU A 34 -13.71 -36.63 8.29
CA LEU A 34 -14.13 -35.79 9.40
C LEU A 34 -15.65 -35.84 9.49
N SER A 35 -16.17 -36.48 10.54
CA SER A 35 -17.60 -36.62 10.81
C SER A 35 -18.24 -35.27 11.11
N THR A 36 -19.12 -34.80 10.23
CA THR A 36 -20.03 -33.67 10.45
C THR A 36 -21.42 -34.19 10.84
N SER A 37 -21.79 -34.00 12.09
CA SER A 37 -23.20 -33.96 12.54
C SER A 37 -23.69 -32.51 12.51
N ALA A 38 -24.66 -32.22 11.65
CA ALA A 38 -25.44 -30.96 11.64
C ALA A 38 -26.68 -31.11 12.57
N PRO A 39 -27.41 -30.05 13.01
CA PRO A 39 -27.48 -28.72 12.39
C PRO A 39 -27.42 -27.51 13.35
N GLY A 40 -26.80 -26.43 12.86
CA GLY A 40 -26.90 -25.08 13.40
C GLY A 40 -26.42 -24.12 12.32
N SER A 41 -27.36 -23.45 11.66
CA SER A 41 -27.10 -22.51 10.57
C SER A 41 -26.32 -21.29 11.06
N GLY A 42 -25.00 -21.31 10.88
CA GLY A 42 -24.11 -20.15 10.95
C GLY A 42 -23.53 -19.83 9.57
N PRO A 43 -23.11 -18.58 9.31
CA PRO A 43 -22.57 -18.18 8.02
C PRO A 43 -21.29 -18.97 7.72
N ALA A 44 -21.19 -19.48 6.49
CA ALA A 44 -20.09 -20.32 6.02
C ALA A 44 -18.71 -19.78 6.42
N ALA A 45 -17.96 -20.57 7.20
CA ALA A 45 -16.56 -20.28 7.49
C ALA A 45 -15.78 -20.30 6.17
N GLN A 46 -15.19 -19.17 5.80
CA GLN A 46 -14.18 -19.09 4.75
C GLN A 46 -13.08 -20.14 5.04
N PRO A 47 -12.51 -20.81 4.02
CA PRO A 47 -11.40 -21.73 4.25
C PRO A 47 -10.29 -21.00 5.01
N GLU A 48 -9.89 -21.56 6.14
CA GLU A 48 -8.81 -21.03 6.97
C GLU A 48 -7.51 -21.14 6.15
N TRP A 49 -7.04 -20.01 5.62
CA TRP A 49 -5.81 -19.96 4.83
C TRP A 49 -4.64 -20.48 5.66
N VAL A 50 -3.90 -21.44 5.10
CA VAL A 50 -2.68 -21.96 5.70
C VAL A 50 -1.55 -20.98 5.39
N ASP A 51 -0.92 -20.45 6.44
CA ASP A 51 0.21 -19.55 6.24
C ASP A 51 1.46 -20.31 5.76
N CYS A 52 2.39 -19.60 5.12
CA CYS A 52 3.59 -20.25 4.56
C CYS A 52 4.52 -20.87 5.61
N ILE A 53 4.38 -20.54 6.90
CA ILE A 53 5.12 -21.22 7.97
C ILE A 53 4.49 -22.57 8.23
N GLN A 54 3.18 -22.61 8.44
CA GLN A 54 2.42 -23.83 8.66
C GLN A 54 2.47 -24.77 7.45
N ALA A 55 2.35 -24.24 6.23
CA ALA A 55 2.47 -25.04 5.01
C ALA A 55 3.86 -25.68 4.86
N SER A 56 4.91 -24.95 5.25
CA SER A 56 6.29 -25.47 5.28
C SER A 56 6.44 -26.59 6.30
N ASP A 57 5.87 -26.41 7.51
CA ASP A 57 5.89 -27.45 8.55
C ASP A 57 5.14 -28.72 8.10
N MET A 58 3.99 -28.58 7.45
CA MET A 58 3.23 -29.69 6.87
C MET A 58 4.01 -30.42 5.77
N CYS A 59 4.65 -29.68 4.86
CA CYS A 59 5.48 -30.28 3.82
C CYS A 59 6.69 -31.02 4.40
N ASN A 60 7.31 -30.48 5.46
CA ASN A 60 8.45 -31.10 6.12
C ASN A 60 8.09 -32.41 6.85
N GLN A 61 6.83 -32.59 7.27
CA GLN A 61 6.35 -33.85 7.85
C GLN A 61 6.11 -34.94 6.80
N ASN A 62 5.93 -34.57 5.53
CA ASN A 62 5.77 -35.50 4.43
C ASN A 62 7.12 -35.74 3.72
N PRO A 63 7.72 -36.95 3.78
CA PRO A 63 9.04 -37.21 3.16
C PRO A 63 9.09 -36.93 1.66
N HIS A 64 7.96 -37.16 0.95
CA HIS A 64 7.86 -36.89 -0.48
C HIS A 64 7.91 -35.39 -0.77
N CYS A 65 7.11 -34.60 -0.04
CA CYS A 65 7.10 -33.14 -0.18
C CYS A 65 8.43 -32.52 0.28
N SER A 66 8.94 -32.90 1.47
CA SER A 66 10.17 -32.34 2.04
C SER A 66 11.38 -32.54 1.12
N SER A 67 11.51 -33.71 0.49
CA SER A 67 12.58 -33.98 -0.47
C SER A 67 12.51 -33.03 -1.67
N ARG A 68 11.33 -32.89 -2.29
CA ARG A 68 11.11 -32.00 -3.44
C ARG A 68 11.25 -30.52 -3.06
N TYR A 69 10.83 -30.13 -1.87
CA TYR A 69 11.01 -28.77 -1.37
C TYR A 69 12.49 -28.39 -1.25
N ARG A 70 13.35 -29.31 -0.77
CA ARG A 70 14.81 -29.07 -0.71
C ARG A 70 15.44 -28.95 -2.09
N VAL A 71 15.04 -29.82 -3.03
CA VAL A 71 15.50 -29.75 -4.43
C VAL A 71 15.09 -28.41 -5.06
N MET A 72 13.82 -28.02 -4.92
CA MET A 72 13.33 -26.75 -5.47
C MET A 72 14.12 -25.55 -4.93
N ARG A 73 14.40 -25.54 -3.63
CA ARG A 73 15.23 -24.48 -3.01
C ARG A 73 16.63 -24.38 -3.59
N GLN A 74 17.17 -25.45 -4.17
CA GLN A 74 18.46 -25.43 -4.88
C GLN A 74 18.30 -24.96 -6.33
N CYS A 75 17.23 -25.40 -7.00
CA CYS A 75 16.90 -24.99 -8.37
C CYS A 75 16.72 -23.48 -8.53
N LEU A 76 16.17 -22.81 -7.51
CA LEU A 76 15.86 -21.37 -7.55
C LEU A 76 17.01 -20.46 -7.12
N VAL A 77 18.23 -20.99 -6.93
CA VAL A 77 19.40 -20.21 -6.53
C VAL A 77 20.18 -19.75 -7.76
N GLY A 78 20.56 -18.48 -7.78
CA GLY A 78 21.46 -17.93 -8.80
C GLY A 78 20.75 -17.37 -10.03
N LYS A 79 21.54 -17.09 -11.07
CA LYS A 79 21.07 -16.42 -12.31
C LYS A 79 20.53 -17.39 -13.37
N GLU A 80 20.71 -18.70 -13.19
CA GLU A 80 20.31 -19.74 -14.15
C GLU A 80 19.04 -20.48 -13.70
N LYS A 81 18.28 -19.91 -12.76
CA LYS A 81 17.09 -20.53 -12.19
C LYS A 81 16.03 -20.87 -13.25
N GLU A 82 15.85 -20.02 -14.26
CA GLU A 82 14.93 -20.28 -15.38
C GLU A 82 15.38 -21.50 -16.19
N ALA A 83 16.67 -21.57 -16.55
CA ALA A 83 17.23 -22.72 -17.25
C ALA A 83 17.17 -24.01 -16.41
N MET A 84 17.33 -23.91 -15.09
CA MET A 84 17.16 -25.05 -14.18
C MET A 84 15.71 -25.54 -14.15
N LEU A 85 14.73 -24.63 -14.10
CA LEU A 85 13.31 -25.00 -14.15
C LEU A 85 12.91 -25.63 -15.49
N ASP A 86 13.50 -25.18 -16.61
CA ASP A 86 13.14 -25.64 -17.96
C ASP A 86 13.88 -26.90 -18.40
N HIS A 87 15.12 -27.11 -17.96
CA HIS A 87 15.99 -28.17 -18.50
C HIS A 87 16.41 -29.23 -17.48
N ASN A 88 16.27 -28.96 -16.17
CA ASN A 88 16.63 -29.93 -15.15
C ASN A 88 15.41 -30.76 -14.72
N ARG A 89 15.46 -32.06 -15.02
CA ARG A 89 14.38 -33.00 -14.71
C ARG A 89 14.05 -33.09 -13.22
N GLU A 90 15.04 -32.96 -12.33
CA GLU A 90 14.80 -32.98 -10.88
C GLU A 90 14.04 -31.75 -10.41
N CYS A 91 14.35 -30.59 -11.00
CA CYS A 91 13.65 -29.33 -10.75
C CYS A 91 12.20 -29.36 -11.25
N GLN A 92 11.98 -29.91 -12.45
CA GLN A 92 10.64 -30.09 -13.03
C GLN A 92 9.78 -31.01 -12.15
N THR A 93 10.30 -32.19 -11.78
CA THR A 93 9.56 -33.10 -10.89
C THR A 93 9.35 -32.49 -9.50
N ALA A 94 10.28 -31.68 -9.00
CA ALA A 94 10.07 -30.95 -7.75
C ALA A 94 8.95 -29.91 -7.87
N LEU A 95 8.84 -29.22 -9.00
CA LEU A 95 7.77 -28.26 -9.25
C LEU A 95 6.40 -28.94 -9.24
N GLU A 96 6.23 -30.01 -10.02
CA GLU A 96 4.97 -30.77 -10.10
C GLU A 96 4.43 -31.19 -8.73
N VAL A 97 5.30 -31.68 -7.85
CA VAL A 97 4.92 -32.09 -6.49
C VAL A 97 4.55 -30.89 -5.62
N LEU A 98 5.26 -29.76 -5.76
CA LEU A 98 5.01 -28.57 -4.96
C LEU A 98 3.74 -27.83 -5.40
N LEU A 99 3.40 -27.83 -6.69
CA LEU A 99 2.19 -27.20 -7.25
C LEU A 99 0.91 -27.71 -6.60
N VAL A 100 0.86 -29.00 -6.24
CA VAL A 100 -0.31 -29.62 -5.59
C VAL A 100 -0.22 -29.62 -4.07
N SER A 101 0.83 -29.03 -3.50
CA SER A 101 1.04 -28.97 -2.05
C SER A 101 0.46 -27.69 -1.44
N PRO A 102 0.12 -27.67 -0.14
CA PRO A 102 -0.30 -26.46 0.55
C PRO A 102 0.72 -25.31 0.52
N LEU A 103 1.99 -25.60 0.18
CA LEU A 103 3.04 -24.58 0.06
C LEU A 103 2.82 -23.64 -1.14
N TYR A 104 2.23 -24.12 -2.24
CA TYR A 104 2.07 -23.32 -3.45
C TYR A 104 1.09 -22.16 -3.24
N ASP A 105 -0.09 -22.45 -2.69
CA ASP A 105 -1.12 -21.44 -2.43
C ASP A 105 -1.02 -20.78 -1.05
N CYS A 106 0.06 -21.03 -0.30
CA CYS A 106 0.26 -20.40 1.00
C CYS A 106 0.34 -18.88 0.85
N ARG A 107 -0.13 -18.16 1.88
CA ARG A 107 -0.04 -16.69 1.94
C ARG A 107 0.46 -16.24 3.30
N CYS A 108 0.98 -15.02 3.35
CA CYS A 108 1.43 -14.37 4.57
C CYS A 108 0.42 -13.31 5.04
N LYS A 109 0.49 -12.96 6.32
CA LYS A 109 -0.31 -11.89 6.91
C LYS A 109 0.57 -10.66 7.17
N ARG A 110 0.10 -9.49 6.74
CA ARG A 110 0.80 -8.22 6.95
C ARG A 110 1.01 -7.99 8.45
N GLY A 111 2.24 -7.65 8.86
CA GLY A 111 2.55 -7.34 10.26
C GLY A 111 2.53 -8.54 11.22
N MET A 112 2.50 -9.78 10.71
CA MET A 112 2.59 -10.97 11.55
C MET A 112 3.96 -11.07 12.25
N LYS A 113 4.00 -11.65 13.46
CA LYS A 113 5.22 -11.69 14.30
C LYS A 113 6.44 -12.32 13.59
N LYS A 114 6.20 -13.31 12.73
CA LYS A 114 7.21 -14.05 11.97
C LYS A 114 7.12 -13.76 10.45
N GLU A 115 6.74 -12.53 10.07
CA GLU A 115 6.52 -12.15 8.66
C GLU A 115 7.71 -12.50 7.77
N MET A 116 8.93 -12.15 8.19
CA MET A 116 10.14 -12.46 7.42
C MET A 116 10.31 -13.97 7.18
N GLN A 117 10.02 -14.81 8.17
CA GLN A 117 10.08 -16.26 8.02
C GLN A 117 9.01 -16.77 7.05
N CYS A 118 7.79 -16.20 7.11
CA CYS A 118 6.72 -16.53 6.18
C CYS A 118 7.12 -16.17 4.73
N LEU A 119 7.64 -14.96 4.51
CA LEU A 119 8.09 -14.51 3.20
C LEU A 119 9.25 -15.36 2.67
N GLN A 120 10.19 -15.76 3.53
CA GLN A 120 11.26 -16.69 3.15
C GLN A 120 10.71 -18.03 2.65
N ASN A 121 9.69 -18.59 3.32
CA ASN A 121 9.05 -19.83 2.87
C ASN A 121 8.29 -19.64 1.54
N TYR A 122 7.58 -18.52 1.37
CA TYR A 122 6.88 -18.21 0.12
C TYR A 122 7.85 -18.09 -1.07
N TRP A 123 8.87 -17.23 -0.93
CA TRP A 123 9.84 -16.98 -2.00
C TRP A 123 10.77 -18.16 -2.26
N ALA A 124 10.89 -19.11 -1.32
CA ALA A 124 11.65 -20.34 -1.50
C ALA A 124 11.13 -21.25 -2.62
N ILE A 125 9.89 -21.08 -3.07
CA ILE A 125 9.33 -21.80 -4.23
C ILE A 125 8.88 -20.85 -5.36
N HIS A 126 8.54 -19.59 -5.06
CA HIS A 126 8.02 -18.65 -6.06
C HIS A 126 9.11 -17.85 -6.79
N MET A 127 10.38 -17.93 -6.36
CA MET A 127 11.47 -17.23 -7.04
C MET A 127 11.77 -17.82 -8.42
N GLY A 128 11.22 -17.23 -9.48
CA GLY A 128 11.46 -17.68 -10.87
C GLY A 128 10.34 -18.51 -11.48
N LEU A 129 9.25 -18.74 -10.75
CA LEU A 129 8.01 -19.34 -11.30
C LEU A 129 7.08 -18.35 -11.99
N THR A 130 7.30 -17.04 -11.80
CA THR A 130 6.59 -16.00 -12.55
C THR A 130 7.08 -16.03 -14.00
N GLU A 131 6.28 -16.62 -14.89
CA GLU A 131 6.52 -16.74 -16.33
C GLU A 131 6.88 -15.40 -16.95
N GLY A 132 8.03 -15.33 -17.62
CA GLY A 132 8.46 -14.17 -18.40
C GLY A 132 8.89 -12.99 -17.54
N GLY A 133 10.09 -12.47 -17.79
CA GLY A 133 10.67 -11.31 -17.09
C GLY A 133 9.86 -9.99 -17.14
N ASP A 134 8.67 -10.01 -17.76
CA ASP A 134 7.70 -8.93 -17.91
C ASP A 134 6.42 -9.08 -17.06
N MET A 135 6.17 -10.22 -16.40
CA MET A 135 5.03 -10.36 -15.47
C MET A 135 5.39 -9.84 -14.07
N ASP A 136 4.51 -9.02 -13.49
CA ASP A 136 4.68 -8.51 -12.12
C ASP A 136 4.69 -9.66 -11.10
N ASP A 137 5.54 -9.52 -10.08
CA ASP A 137 5.61 -10.44 -8.94
C ASP A 137 4.22 -10.62 -8.31
N SER A 138 3.78 -11.86 -8.10
CA SER A 138 2.54 -12.14 -7.36
C SER A 138 2.66 -11.70 -5.90
N SER A 139 1.56 -11.16 -5.33
CA SER A 139 1.56 -10.77 -3.91
C SER A 139 1.60 -12.01 -3.01
N PRO A 140 2.56 -12.10 -2.06
CA PRO A 140 2.61 -13.19 -1.10
C PRO A 140 1.59 -13.04 0.03
N TYR A 141 0.88 -11.92 0.11
CA TYR A 141 -0.03 -11.65 1.23
C TYR A 141 -1.46 -12.10 0.93
N GLU A 142 -2.19 -12.40 2.00
CA GLU A 142 -3.64 -12.65 1.89
C GLU A 142 -4.35 -11.43 1.26
N PRO A 143 -5.27 -11.65 0.31
CA PRO A 143 -6.12 -10.59 -0.21
C PRO A 143 -6.87 -9.90 0.93
N VAL A 144 -6.90 -8.57 0.91
CA VAL A 144 -7.70 -7.82 1.88
C VAL A 144 -9.17 -7.99 1.49
N ALA A 145 -9.95 -8.67 2.33
CA ALA A 145 -11.36 -8.92 2.07
C ALA A 145 -12.12 -7.58 1.87
N PRO A 146 -12.96 -7.44 0.82
CA PRO A 146 -13.66 -6.19 0.50
C PRO A 146 -14.55 -5.62 1.62
N ASN A 147 -14.93 -6.43 2.62
CA ASN A 147 -15.92 -6.09 3.65
C ASN A 147 -15.49 -6.39 5.09
N ARG A 148 -14.19 -6.58 5.39
CA ARG A 148 -13.75 -6.60 6.79
C ARG A 148 -13.67 -5.17 7.32
N HIS A 149 -14.83 -4.62 7.69
CA HIS A 149 -14.87 -3.70 8.81
C HIS A 149 -14.08 -4.33 9.96
N PRO A 150 -13.23 -3.57 10.69
CA PRO A 150 -12.59 -4.09 11.89
C PRO A 150 -13.68 -4.65 12.81
N ASP A 151 -13.69 -5.97 12.92
CA ASP A 151 -14.60 -6.84 13.66
C ASP A 151 -15.78 -6.18 14.38
N ALA A 152 -16.96 -6.30 13.77
CA ALA A 152 -18.22 -6.30 14.51
C ALA A 152 -18.23 -7.36 15.65
N PHE A 153 -17.32 -8.34 15.62
CA PHE A 153 -17.14 -9.34 16.67
C PHE A 153 -16.42 -8.83 17.93
N ARG A 154 -15.79 -7.65 17.91
CA ARG A 154 -15.33 -6.98 19.14
C ARG A 154 -16.38 -6.08 19.79
N LEU A 155 -17.55 -5.93 19.17
CA LEU A 155 -18.68 -5.17 19.72
C LEU A 155 -19.50 -5.94 20.76
N ALA A 156 -19.29 -7.26 20.91
CA ALA A 156 -20.04 -8.05 21.88
C ALA A 156 -19.51 -7.97 23.33
N SER A 157 -18.40 -7.28 23.60
CA SER A 157 -17.79 -7.26 24.95
C SER A 157 -17.65 -5.89 25.61
N ILE A 158 -18.20 -4.82 25.04
CA ILE A 158 -18.23 -3.51 25.71
C ILE A 158 -19.64 -2.91 25.61
N SER A 159 -20.58 -3.51 26.33
CA SER A 159 -21.79 -2.81 26.79
C SER A 159 -21.39 -1.88 27.94
N SER A 160 -20.80 -0.74 27.59
CA SER A 160 -20.84 0.47 28.42
C SER A 160 -20.33 1.69 27.62
N GLY A 161 -21.28 2.48 27.11
CA GLY A 161 -21.15 3.94 26.97
C GLY A 161 -19.96 4.51 26.20
N MET A 162 -19.81 4.23 24.92
CA MET A 162 -19.21 5.18 23.97
C MET A 162 -19.60 4.82 22.54
N LEU A 163 -20.25 5.77 21.86
CA LEU A 163 -20.74 5.67 20.49
C LEU A 163 -19.68 5.09 19.55
N THR A 164 -19.95 3.88 19.06
CA THR A 164 -19.17 3.18 18.04
C THR A 164 -19.34 3.91 16.71
N ALA A 165 -18.43 4.85 16.45
CA ALA A 165 -18.37 5.54 15.19
C ALA A 165 -17.67 4.64 14.16
N ALA A 166 -18.35 4.33 13.05
CA ALA A 166 -17.68 4.22 11.76
C ALA A 166 -16.67 5.37 11.63
N PRO A 167 -15.58 5.27 10.84
CA PRO A 167 -14.62 6.36 10.70
C PRO A 167 -15.37 7.61 10.23
N LYS A 168 -15.75 8.50 11.16
CA LYS A 168 -16.36 9.77 10.81
C LYS A 168 -15.32 10.44 9.92
N GLY A 169 -15.71 10.74 8.68
CA GLY A 169 -14.90 11.51 7.75
C GLY A 169 -14.42 12.79 8.44
N PHE A 170 -13.37 13.41 7.91
CA PHE A 170 -12.87 14.65 8.50
C PHE A 170 -13.97 15.71 8.44
N HIS A 171 -14.56 16.02 9.60
CA HIS A 171 -15.66 16.96 9.72
C HIS A 171 -15.09 18.33 10.06
N CYS A 172 -14.93 19.19 9.05
CA CYS A 172 -14.72 20.61 9.26
C CYS A 172 -16.10 21.27 9.34
N PRO A 173 -16.53 21.81 10.49
CA PRO A 173 -17.69 22.69 10.50
C PRO A 173 -17.33 23.93 9.66
N ASP A 174 -18.19 24.32 8.72
CA ASP A 174 -17.99 25.45 7.79
C ASP A 174 -17.75 26.82 8.48
N ALA A 175 -17.86 26.87 9.82
CA ALA A 175 -17.66 28.06 10.64
C ALA A 175 -16.21 28.24 11.17
N GLU A 176 -15.32 27.25 11.09
CA GLU A 176 -13.93 27.40 11.56
C GLU A 176 -12.95 27.71 10.42
N LYS A 177 -12.54 28.99 10.33
CA LYS A 177 -11.47 29.48 9.43
C LYS A 177 -10.09 28.81 9.65
N ASN A 178 -9.98 27.84 10.57
CA ASN A 178 -8.75 27.21 11.02
C ASN A 178 -8.76 25.66 10.92
N CYS A 179 -9.70 25.06 10.18
CA CYS A 179 -9.76 23.60 10.06
C CYS A 179 -8.47 23.03 9.45
N ASN A 180 -7.78 22.14 10.17
CA ASN A 180 -6.60 21.42 9.70
C ASN A 180 -6.75 19.92 10.04
N PRO A 181 -7.32 19.13 9.13
CA PRO A 181 -7.54 17.69 9.31
C PRO A 181 -6.30 16.92 9.80
N CYS A 182 -5.11 17.26 9.29
CA CYS A 182 -3.86 16.63 9.70
C CYS A 182 -3.45 17.00 11.13
N LEU A 183 -3.74 18.23 11.57
CA LEU A 183 -3.53 18.65 12.96
C LEU A 183 -4.48 17.90 13.90
N ASP A 184 -5.73 17.71 13.51
CA ASP A 184 -6.71 16.99 14.33
C ASP A 184 -6.40 15.50 14.41
N ALA A 185 -5.92 14.88 13.31
CA ALA A 185 -5.35 13.54 13.35
C ALA A 185 -4.16 13.44 14.32
N ALA A 186 -3.28 14.44 14.31
CA ALA A 186 -2.16 14.52 15.25
C ALA A 186 -2.61 14.67 16.72
N LYS A 187 -3.65 15.47 16.99
CA LYS A 187 -4.25 15.58 18.33
C LYS A 187 -4.86 14.24 18.78
N ALA A 188 -5.64 13.58 17.92
CA ALA A 188 -6.25 12.30 18.21
C ALA A 188 -5.21 11.21 18.56
N CYS A 189 -4.12 11.12 17.77
CA CYS A 189 -3.01 10.23 18.09
C CYS A 189 -2.34 10.58 19.43
N ASN A 190 -2.18 11.87 19.75
CA ASN A 190 -1.56 12.32 21.01
C ASN A 190 -2.42 12.02 22.24
N LEU A 191 -3.75 11.89 22.09
CA LEU A 191 -4.65 11.47 23.16
C LEU A 191 -4.63 9.95 23.39
N ASN A 192 -4.23 9.16 22.39
CA ASN A 192 -4.05 7.72 22.53
C ASN A 192 -2.63 7.38 23.00
N ASN A 193 -2.49 6.78 24.19
CA ASN A 193 -1.18 6.47 24.78
C ASN A 193 -0.30 5.58 23.90
N SER A 194 -0.88 4.60 23.19
CA SER A 194 -0.14 3.72 22.28
C SER A 194 0.36 4.48 21.05
N CYS A 195 -0.53 5.21 20.38
CA CYS A 195 -0.19 6.01 19.21
C CYS A 195 0.85 7.09 19.55
N LYS A 196 0.62 7.87 20.61
CA LYS A 196 1.56 8.87 21.13
C LYS A 196 2.95 8.27 21.36
N LYS A 197 3.04 7.15 22.09
CA LYS A 197 4.31 6.49 22.41
C LYS A 197 5.05 6.03 21.16
N GLN A 198 4.37 5.32 20.25
CA GLN A 198 4.99 4.83 19.01
C GLN A 198 5.39 6.01 18.10
N ARG A 199 4.55 7.05 18.03
CA ARG A 199 4.80 8.27 17.25
C ARG A 199 6.04 9.01 17.73
N SER A 200 6.12 9.29 19.04
CA SER A 200 7.29 9.92 19.63
C SER A 200 8.55 9.07 19.43
N SER A 201 8.44 7.74 19.50
CA SER A 201 9.56 6.82 19.30
C SER A 201 10.15 6.91 17.89
N TYR A 202 9.32 6.90 16.83
CA TYR A 202 9.85 6.98 15.47
C TYR A 202 10.41 8.37 15.17
N ILE A 203 9.71 9.44 15.58
CA ILE A 203 10.17 10.83 15.38
C ILE A 203 11.53 11.02 16.06
N ALA A 204 11.65 10.64 17.34
CA ALA A 204 12.91 10.78 18.07
C ALA A 204 14.06 9.94 17.50
N THR A 205 13.77 8.91 16.71
CA THR A 205 14.80 8.11 16.04
C THR A 205 15.18 8.69 14.69
N CYS A 206 14.21 9.22 13.94
CA CYS A 206 14.40 9.78 12.61
C CYS A 206 14.95 11.22 12.64
N SER A 207 14.74 11.96 13.74
CA SER A 207 15.23 13.33 13.91
C SER A 207 16.56 13.44 14.65
N LYS A 208 17.16 12.32 15.06
CA LYS A 208 18.49 12.32 15.69
C LYS A 208 19.57 12.35 14.64
N GLU A 209 20.47 13.33 14.73
CA GLU A 209 21.74 13.33 14.03
C GLU A 209 22.53 12.07 14.39
N ASP A 210 23.12 11.38 13.39
CA ASP A 210 23.93 10.20 13.64
C ASP A 210 25.36 10.66 14.01
N PRO A 211 25.76 10.56 15.29
CA PRO A 211 27.04 11.07 15.75
C PRO A 211 28.23 10.34 15.12
N ASN A 212 28.03 9.16 14.53
CA ASN A 212 29.11 8.29 14.06
C ASN A 212 29.43 8.43 12.56
N LYS A 213 28.67 9.21 11.78
CA LYS A 213 28.83 9.26 10.31
C LYS A 213 28.80 10.65 9.67
N GLY A 214 28.55 11.72 10.42
CA GLY A 214 28.30 13.04 9.82
C GLY A 214 27.04 13.07 8.93
N GLU A 215 26.20 12.04 9.03
CA GLU A 215 24.89 11.93 8.40
C GLU A 215 23.82 12.46 9.36
N THR A 216 22.86 13.23 8.84
CA THR A 216 21.78 13.85 9.61
C THR A 216 20.84 12.86 10.30
N CYS A 217 20.84 11.58 9.92
CA CYS A 217 20.15 10.50 10.64
C CYS A 217 20.55 9.08 10.17
N SER A 218 20.21 8.06 10.97
CA SER A 218 20.30 6.66 10.54
C SER A 218 19.02 6.18 9.83
N LYS A 219 19.00 6.25 8.48
CA LYS A 219 17.84 5.85 7.66
C LYS A 219 17.33 4.43 7.95
N LYS A 220 18.22 3.45 8.06
CA LYS A 220 17.88 2.05 8.39
C LYS A 220 17.15 1.92 9.73
N ARG A 221 17.60 2.66 10.75
CA ARG A 221 16.97 2.65 12.08
C ARG A 221 15.62 3.37 12.03
N CYS A 222 15.54 4.50 11.33
CA CYS A 222 14.31 5.25 11.10
C CYS A 222 13.24 4.40 10.39
N HIS A 223 13.60 3.74 9.28
CA HIS A 223 12.75 2.80 8.56
C HIS A 223 12.22 1.67 9.45
N LYS A 224 13.08 1.05 10.26
CA LYS A 224 12.67 -0.02 11.19
C LYS A 224 11.58 0.45 12.17
N VAL A 225 11.74 1.62 12.78
CA VAL A 225 10.76 2.13 13.75
C VAL A 225 9.51 2.70 13.08
N LEU A 226 9.60 3.21 11.85
CA LEU A 226 8.45 3.61 11.04
C LEU A 226 7.57 2.41 10.70
N ARG A 227 8.16 1.29 10.24
CA ARG A 227 7.42 0.05 10.00
C ARG A 227 6.72 -0.43 11.28
N MET A 228 7.43 -0.43 12.41
CA MET A 228 6.83 -0.77 13.71
C MET A 228 5.66 0.14 14.10
N PHE A 229 5.73 1.44 13.80
CA PHE A 229 4.62 2.37 14.03
C PHE A 229 3.42 2.00 13.16
N LEU A 230 3.62 1.81 11.86
CA LEU A 230 2.53 1.53 10.91
C LEU A 230 1.91 0.13 11.09
N ASP A 231 2.69 -0.86 11.53
CA ASP A 231 2.18 -2.21 11.80
C ASP A 231 1.42 -2.32 13.15
N ARG A 232 1.80 -1.50 14.15
CA ARG A 232 1.24 -1.61 15.52
C ARG A 232 0.19 -0.58 15.86
N VAL A 233 0.25 0.59 15.24
CA VAL A 233 -0.73 1.65 15.48
C VAL A 233 -1.95 1.37 14.61
N PRO A 234 -3.15 1.28 15.20
CA PRO A 234 -4.37 1.03 14.46
C PRO A 234 -4.58 2.03 13.31
N THR A 235 -5.19 1.56 12.22
CA THR A 235 -5.37 2.33 10.99
C THR A 235 -6.24 3.57 11.21
N GLU A 236 -7.14 3.58 12.20
CA GLU A 236 -7.90 4.77 12.57
C GLU A 236 -7.03 5.96 13.03
N PHE A 237 -5.78 5.73 13.44
CA PHE A 237 -4.82 6.78 13.74
C PHE A 237 -3.77 6.95 12.64
N SER A 238 -3.14 5.85 12.20
CA SER A 238 -2.02 5.91 11.26
C SER A 238 -2.46 6.40 9.88
N HIS A 239 -3.57 5.88 9.34
CA HIS A 239 -4.09 6.34 8.04
C HIS A 239 -4.62 7.78 8.13
N ARG A 240 -5.19 8.21 9.27
CA ARG A 240 -5.61 9.61 9.46
C ARG A 240 -4.44 10.58 9.44
N LEU A 241 -3.26 10.18 9.94
CA LEU A 241 -2.05 11.00 9.87
C LEU A 241 -1.45 11.07 8.46
N LEU A 242 -1.57 9.99 7.69
CA LEU A 242 -0.99 9.88 6.35
C LEU A 242 -1.86 10.48 5.24
N PHE A 243 -3.18 10.30 5.33
CA PHE A 243 -4.12 10.58 4.23
C PHE A 243 -5.14 11.67 4.58
N CYS A 244 -4.87 12.50 5.58
CA CYS A 244 -5.72 13.65 5.91
C CYS A 244 -5.91 14.57 4.67
N PRO A 245 -7.15 15.00 4.38
CA PRO A 245 -7.41 15.95 3.30
C PRO A 245 -6.90 17.33 3.69
N CYS A 246 -6.49 18.13 2.70
CA CYS A 246 -5.96 19.46 2.93
C CYS A 246 -6.53 20.48 1.97
N GLN A 247 -6.76 21.68 2.48
CA GLN A 247 -7.22 22.85 1.73
C GLN A 247 -6.22 24.02 1.82
N THR A 248 -5.11 23.83 2.53
CA THR A 248 -4.05 24.83 2.72
C THR A 248 -2.69 24.16 2.59
N GLU A 249 -1.69 24.95 2.18
CA GLU A 249 -0.31 24.49 2.06
C GLU A 249 0.25 24.02 3.41
N GLY A 250 -0.04 24.73 4.51
CA GLY A 250 0.40 24.33 5.85
C GLY A 250 -0.17 22.99 6.33
N CYS A 251 -1.39 22.62 5.90
CA CYS A 251 -1.94 21.28 6.11
C CYS A 251 -1.19 20.24 5.28
N ALA A 252 -0.99 20.51 3.98
CA ALA A 252 -0.33 19.58 3.07
C ALA A 252 1.14 19.34 3.47
N GLU A 253 1.84 20.37 3.94
CA GLU A 253 3.19 20.23 4.48
C GLU A 253 3.20 19.38 5.75
N ARG A 254 2.22 19.54 6.65
CA ARG A 254 2.08 18.65 7.82
C ARG A 254 1.89 17.19 7.41
N ARG A 255 1.09 16.94 6.37
CA ARG A 255 0.88 15.59 5.80
C ARG A 255 2.17 15.01 5.22
N ARG A 256 2.90 15.80 4.43
CA ARG A 256 4.19 15.42 3.83
C ARG A 256 5.26 15.11 4.88
N GLN A 257 5.23 15.83 6.01
CA GLN A 257 6.16 15.68 7.13
C GLN A 257 5.85 14.49 8.05
N THR A 258 4.71 13.81 7.90
CA THR A 258 4.27 12.71 8.78
C THR A 258 5.34 11.62 8.97
N ILE A 259 6.10 11.30 7.91
CA ILE A 259 7.14 10.25 7.92
C ILE A 259 8.56 10.77 8.08
N VAL A 260 8.76 12.06 8.40
CA VAL A 260 10.08 12.70 8.53
C VAL A 260 10.92 12.53 7.24
N PRO A 261 10.50 13.16 6.12
CA PRO A 261 11.06 12.90 4.80
C PRO A 261 12.55 13.21 4.65
N ASP A 262 13.11 14.14 5.42
CA ASP A 262 14.53 14.46 5.34
C ASP A 262 15.44 13.31 5.81
N CYS A 263 14.87 12.31 6.50
CA CYS A 263 15.56 11.11 6.92
C CYS A 263 15.06 9.84 6.21
N SER A 264 13.74 9.68 6.09
CA SER A 264 13.13 8.43 5.63
C SER A 264 12.94 8.34 4.12
N TYR A 265 12.91 9.48 3.43
CA TYR A 265 12.50 9.58 2.03
C TYR A 265 13.61 10.15 1.15
N LYS A 266 14.12 11.34 1.47
CA LYS A 266 15.13 12.03 0.68
C LYS A 266 16.50 11.41 0.87
N GLU A 267 17.25 11.38 -0.22
CA GLU A 267 18.69 11.11 -0.25
C GLU A 267 19.40 12.23 -1.04
N LYS A 268 20.73 12.26 -0.99
CA LYS A 268 21.54 13.26 -1.70
C LYS A 268 21.27 13.28 -3.20
N GLU A 269 21.09 12.10 -3.78
CA GLU A 269 20.84 11.91 -5.20
C GLU A 269 19.51 11.18 -5.40
N LYS A 270 18.89 11.39 -6.58
CA LYS A 270 17.73 10.60 -7.00
C LYS A 270 18.21 9.54 -7.99
N PRO A 271 18.26 8.25 -7.59
CA PRO A 271 18.64 7.18 -8.51
C PRO A 271 17.61 7.00 -9.63
N ASN A 272 17.97 6.18 -10.61
CA ASN A 272 17.02 5.71 -11.62
C ASN A 272 15.94 4.82 -10.96
N CYS A 273 14.67 4.98 -11.32
CA CYS A 273 13.58 4.21 -10.71
C CYS A 273 13.67 2.70 -10.98
N LEU A 274 14.22 2.28 -12.12
CA LEU A 274 14.44 0.86 -12.42
C LEU A 274 15.54 0.27 -11.53
N GLU A 275 16.56 1.05 -11.21
CA GLU A 275 17.59 0.63 -10.24
C GLU A 275 17.01 0.55 -8.82
N LEU A 276 16.20 1.52 -8.41
CA LEU A 276 15.50 1.45 -7.13
C LEU A 276 14.57 0.23 -7.06
N ARG A 277 13.87 -0.10 -8.16
CA ARG A 277 13.05 -1.32 -8.29
C ARG A 277 13.93 -2.57 -8.14
N ARG A 278 15.12 -2.60 -8.75
CA ARG A 278 16.08 -3.70 -8.64
C ARG A 278 16.56 -3.90 -7.20
N VAL A 279 16.95 -2.83 -6.51
CA VAL A 279 17.36 -2.87 -5.10
C VAL A 279 16.22 -3.38 -4.22
N CYS A 280 14.99 -2.87 -4.41
CA CYS A 280 13.81 -3.34 -3.69
C CYS A 280 13.54 -4.84 -3.92
N ARG A 281 13.70 -5.33 -5.16
CA ARG A 281 13.51 -6.76 -5.49
C ARG A 281 14.54 -7.69 -4.82
N GLN A 282 15.69 -7.17 -4.38
CA GLN A 282 16.69 -7.94 -3.64
C GLN A 282 16.32 -8.12 -2.15
N ASP A 283 15.55 -7.19 -1.58
CA ASP A 283 15.04 -7.30 -0.21
C ASP A 283 13.68 -8.00 -0.19
N LEU A 284 13.57 -9.13 0.52
CA LEU A 284 12.35 -9.94 0.53
C LEU A 284 11.13 -9.14 1.02
N LEU A 285 11.30 -8.25 2.00
CA LEU A 285 10.20 -7.46 2.51
C LEU A 285 9.76 -6.41 1.49
N CYS A 286 10.70 -5.62 0.95
CA CYS A 286 10.41 -4.60 -0.05
C CYS A 286 9.77 -5.21 -1.31
N ARG A 287 10.34 -6.29 -1.84
CA ARG A 287 9.78 -7.03 -2.98
C ARG A 287 8.33 -7.42 -2.73
N SER A 288 8.06 -8.02 -1.57
CA SER A 288 6.72 -8.49 -1.20
C SER A 288 5.72 -7.34 -1.07
N ARG A 289 6.12 -6.23 -0.42
CA ARG A 289 5.22 -5.07 -0.23
C ARG A 289 5.00 -4.30 -1.54
N LEU A 290 5.99 -4.28 -2.45
CA LEU A 290 5.85 -3.72 -3.80
C LEU A 290 4.90 -4.54 -4.67
N ALA A 291 5.06 -5.87 -4.70
CA ALA A 291 4.12 -6.76 -5.38
C ALA A 291 2.69 -6.56 -4.87
N ASP A 292 2.51 -6.46 -3.55
CA ASP A 292 1.22 -6.23 -2.93
C ASP A 292 0.60 -4.87 -3.30
N TYR A 293 1.41 -3.81 -3.36
CA TYR A 293 0.98 -2.50 -3.80
C TYR A 293 0.52 -2.51 -5.25
N LEU A 294 1.31 -3.10 -6.15
CA LEU A 294 0.97 -3.17 -7.57
C LEU A 294 -0.34 -3.93 -7.74
N VAL A 295 -0.52 -5.10 -7.13
CA VAL A 295 -1.77 -5.88 -7.21
C VAL A 295 -2.99 -5.08 -6.71
N ASN A 296 -2.88 -4.41 -5.56
CA ASN A 296 -4.05 -3.77 -4.92
C ASN A 296 -4.36 -2.36 -5.45
N CYS A 297 -3.39 -1.69 -6.08
CA CYS A 297 -3.54 -0.33 -6.60
C CYS A 297 -3.45 -0.25 -8.13
N TRP A 298 -3.26 -1.37 -8.84
CA TRP A 298 -3.22 -1.39 -10.31
C TRP A 298 -4.51 -0.81 -10.91
N MET A 299 -4.40 -0.17 -12.08
CA MET A 299 -5.55 0.30 -12.84
C MET A 299 -5.77 -0.56 -14.09
N THR A 300 -6.95 -1.18 -14.22
CA THR A 300 -7.31 -1.88 -15.46
C THR A 300 -7.51 -0.89 -16.61
N PRO A 301 -6.90 -1.08 -17.79
CA PRO A 301 -6.98 -0.15 -18.92
C PRO A 301 -8.41 0.14 -19.43
N HIS A 302 -9.37 -0.72 -19.08
CA HIS A 302 -10.73 -0.70 -19.64
C HIS A 302 -11.82 -0.25 -18.65
N THR A 303 -11.47 0.14 -17.42
CA THR A 303 -12.44 0.59 -16.42
C THR A 303 -12.15 2.03 -16.01
N LEU A 304 -13.08 2.95 -16.30
CA LEU A 304 -12.89 4.39 -16.17
C LEU A 304 -12.82 4.94 -14.72
N SER A 305 -12.84 4.13 -13.66
CA SER A 305 -12.82 4.70 -12.29
C SER A 305 -12.55 3.79 -11.09
N THR A 306 -12.44 2.47 -11.23
CA THR A 306 -12.42 1.60 -10.03
C THR A 306 -11.09 0.92 -9.81
N CYS A 307 -10.62 0.93 -8.55
CA CYS A 307 -9.62 -0.03 -8.08
C CYS A 307 -10.08 -1.47 -8.43
N PRO A 308 -9.16 -2.45 -8.57
CA PRO A 308 -9.44 -3.78 -9.12
C PRO A 308 -10.59 -4.55 -8.47
N ASN A 309 -10.98 -4.18 -7.24
CA ASN A 309 -11.99 -4.86 -6.43
C ASN A 309 -13.17 -3.95 -6.02
N GLN A 310 -13.68 -3.10 -6.92
CA GLN A 310 -14.95 -2.38 -6.76
C GLN A 310 -15.13 -1.78 -5.34
N ASP A 311 -14.33 -0.77 -5.00
CA ASP A 311 -14.27 -0.06 -3.69
C ASP A 311 -13.32 -0.62 -2.62
N ASN A 312 -12.40 -1.53 -2.95
CA ASN A 312 -11.32 -1.89 -2.01
C ASN A 312 -10.20 -0.82 -1.90
N HIS A 313 -10.60 0.45 -1.76
CA HIS A 313 -9.72 1.56 -1.42
C HIS A 313 -8.87 1.24 -0.19
N GLN A 314 -9.42 0.47 0.75
CA GLN A 314 -8.70 0.05 1.95
C GLN A 314 -7.52 -0.87 1.65
N ALA A 315 -7.63 -1.82 0.71
CA ALA A 315 -6.50 -2.64 0.27
C ALA A 315 -5.40 -1.79 -0.36
N CYS A 316 -5.77 -0.86 -1.24
CA CYS A 316 -4.78 0.02 -1.87
C CYS A 316 -4.06 0.89 -0.83
N LEU A 317 -4.79 1.53 0.09
CA LEU A 317 -4.19 2.34 1.16
C LEU A 317 -3.32 1.52 2.12
N ALA A 318 -3.75 0.31 2.48
CA ALA A 318 -2.97 -0.58 3.33
C ALA A 318 -1.66 -1.01 2.63
N SER A 319 -1.74 -1.36 1.35
CA SER A 319 -0.57 -1.77 0.56
C SER A 319 0.39 -0.60 0.33
N TYR A 320 -0.13 0.59 0.02
CA TYR A 320 0.65 1.83 -0.04
C TYR A 320 1.37 2.10 1.29
N THR A 321 0.63 2.05 2.41
CA THR A 321 1.19 2.31 3.76
C THR A 321 2.31 1.32 4.07
N SER A 322 2.19 0.08 3.59
CA SER A 322 3.19 -0.96 3.81
C SER A 322 4.53 -0.77 3.10
N LEU A 323 4.57 0.08 2.07
CA LEU A 323 5.82 0.46 1.41
C LEU A 323 6.67 1.41 2.26
N ILE A 324 6.03 2.16 3.18
CA ILE A 324 6.72 3.16 3.99
C ILE A 324 7.69 2.48 4.95
N GLY A 325 8.95 2.90 4.89
CA GLY A 325 10.04 2.28 5.62
C GLY A 325 10.67 1.10 4.89
N THR A 326 10.43 0.92 3.60
CA THR A 326 11.25 0.07 2.71
C THR A 326 12.13 0.93 1.81
N GLU A 327 12.97 0.32 0.97
CA GLU A 327 13.73 1.07 -0.05
C GLU A 327 12.79 1.82 -1.02
N MET A 328 11.61 1.27 -1.31
CA MET A 328 10.58 1.87 -2.15
C MET A 328 9.60 2.75 -1.35
N THR A 329 10.09 3.56 -0.41
CA THR A 329 9.22 4.45 0.40
C THR A 329 8.64 5.58 -0.45
N PRO A 330 7.30 5.64 -0.68
CA PRO A 330 6.67 6.76 -1.38
C PRO A 330 6.36 7.91 -0.41
N ASN A 331 6.28 9.13 -0.94
CA ASN A 331 5.74 10.28 -0.20
C ASN A 331 5.14 11.32 -1.15
N TYR A 332 4.42 12.30 -0.59
CA TYR A 332 4.05 13.52 -1.30
C TYR A 332 5.32 14.29 -1.70
N VAL A 333 5.39 14.69 -2.97
CA VAL A 333 6.58 15.34 -3.55
C VAL A 333 6.75 16.76 -3.00
N ASP A 334 5.66 17.49 -2.81
CA ASP A 334 5.62 18.89 -2.38
C ASP A 334 4.44 19.18 -1.43
N SER A 335 4.28 20.44 -1.04
CA SER A 335 3.21 20.96 -0.20
C SER A 335 1.94 21.34 -0.99
N SER A 336 1.81 20.94 -2.25
CA SER A 336 0.60 21.18 -3.05
C SER A 336 -0.59 20.43 -2.45
N PHE A 337 -1.72 21.11 -2.25
CA PHE A 337 -2.94 20.50 -1.73
C PHE A 337 -3.99 20.20 -2.83
N SER A 338 -3.96 20.94 -3.95
CA SER A 338 -4.92 20.80 -5.05
C SER A 338 -4.49 19.77 -6.10
N ASN A 339 -3.24 19.86 -6.58
CA ASN A 339 -2.64 18.92 -7.51
C ASN A 339 -1.45 18.24 -6.85
N TRP A 340 -1.72 17.36 -5.90
CA TRP A 340 -0.69 16.62 -5.19
C TRP A 340 -0.23 15.40 -5.99
N THR A 341 1.07 15.13 -5.91
CA THR A 341 1.75 13.99 -6.56
C THR A 341 2.46 13.17 -5.51
N ILE A 342 2.37 11.85 -5.64
CA ILE A 342 3.07 10.89 -4.80
C ILE A 342 4.09 10.16 -5.65
N SER A 343 5.31 10.00 -5.16
CA SER A 343 6.33 9.19 -5.83
C SER A 343 7.33 8.61 -4.84
N PRO A 344 8.00 7.50 -5.17
CA PRO A 344 9.27 7.14 -4.54
C PRO A 344 10.35 8.19 -4.84
N TRP A 345 11.47 8.12 -4.12
CA TRP A 345 12.61 9.02 -4.32
C TRP A 345 13.51 8.56 -5.48
N CYS A 346 13.02 8.70 -6.71
CA CYS A 346 13.77 8.34 -7.93
C CYS A 346 13.36 9.21 -9.13
N THR A 347 14.06 9.07 -10.25
CA THR A 347 13.67 9.66 -11.55
C THR A 347 13.91 8.67 -12.70
N CYS A 348 13.43 8.98 -13.90
CA CYS A 348 13.75 8.22 -15.12
C CYS A 348 14.91 8.81 -15.92
N LYS A 349 15.70 9.71 -15.31
CA LYS A 349 16.93 10.19 -15.95
C LYS A 349 17.93 9.04 -16.05
N GLY A 350 18.60 8.95 -17.19
CA GLY A 350 19.61 7.92 -17.45
C GLY A 350 19.04 6.53 -17.77
N SER A 351 17.73 6.40 -18.07
CA SER A 351 17.14 5.10 -18.46
C SER A 351 17.54 4.64 -19.88
N GLY A 352 17.94 5.56 -20.76
CA GLY A 352 18.24 5.23 -22.17
C GLY A 352 17.05 4.55 -22.85
N ASN A 353 17.28 3.37 -23.41
CA ASN A 353 16.22 2.61 -24.10
C ASN A 353 15.09 2.11 -23.17
N GLN A 354 15.26 2.16 -21.85
CA GLN A 354 14.25 1.73 -20.87
C GLN A 354 13.44 2.91 -20.29
N GLU A 355 13.45 4.08 -20.95
CA GLU A 355 12.73 5.26 -20.46
C GLU A 355 11.22 5.05 -20.37
N GLU A 356 10.63 4.35 -21.34
CA GLU A 356 9.21 4.01 -21.33
C GLU A 356 8.86 3.07 -20.17
N GLU A 357 9.64 1.99 -19.98
CA GLU A 357 9.49 1.05 -18.87
C GLU A 357 9.57 1.78 -17.52
N CYS A 358 10.57 2.65 -17.37
CA CYS A 358 10.73 3.45 -16.16
C CYS A 358 9.54 4.38 -15.92
N THR A 359 9.06 5.05 -16.96
CA THR A 359 7.94 5.99 -16.88
C THR A 359 6.66 5.26 -16.52
N ASN A 360 6.41 4.10 -17.12
CA ASN A 360 5.27 3.24 -16.79
C ASN A 360 5.33 2.76 -15.35
N PHE A 361 6.51 2.34 -14.87
CA PHE A 361 6.70 2.00 -13.46
C PHE A 361 6.43 3.19 -12.52
N LEU A 362 6.92 4.38 -12.85
CA LEU A 362 6.70 5.57 -12.03
C LEU A 362 5.23 6.00 -11.99
N ARG A 363 4.49 5.79 -13.09
CA ARG A 363 3.05 6.09 -13.20
C ARG A 363 2.20 5.32 -12.21
N TYR A 364 2.60 4.13 -11.75
CA TYR A 364 1.88 3.43 -10.68
C TYR A 364 1.73 4.29 -9.42
N PHE A 365 2.65 5.23 -9.18
CA PHE A 365 2.62 6.14 -8.04
C PHE A 365 2.09 7.53 -8.42
N THR A 366 2.60 8.11 -9.51
CA THR A 366 2.35 9.52 -9.84
C THR A 366 1.00 9.76 -10.48
N ASP A 367 0.56 8.82 -11.32
CA ASP A 367 -0.66 8.94 -12.14
C ASP A 367 -1.54 7.70 -11.94
N ASN A 368 -1.99 7.53 -10.70
CA ASN A 368 -2.81 6.40 -10.29
C ASN A 368 -4.14 6.89 -9.74
N THR A 369 -5.17 6.80 -10.58
CA THR A 369 -6.56 7.15 -10.25
C THR A 369 -7.12 6.32 -9.11
N CYS A 370 -6.79 5.03 -9.00
CA CYS A 370 -7.22 4.21 -7.86
C CYS A 370 -6.65 4.74 -6.54
N LEU A 371 -5.34 4.99 -6.46
CA LEU A 371 -4.70 5.55 -5.27
C LEU A 371 -5.24 6.95 -4.96
N ARG A 372 -5.45 7.78 -6.00
CA ARG A 372 -6.01 9.13 -5.86
C ARG A 372 -7.41 9.09 -5.25
N ASN A 373 -8.29 8.27 -5.80
CA ASN A 373 -9.66 8.08 -5.32
C ASN A 373 -9.68 7.47 -3.92
N ALA A 374 -8.81 6.51 -3.62
CA ALA A 374 -8.72 5.90 -2.30
C ALA A 374 -8.36 6.93 -1.21
N ILE A 375 -7.36 7.77 -1.46
CA ILE A 375 -6.96 8.84 -0.53
C ILE A 375 -8.08 9.87 -0.37
N GLN A 376 -8.75 10.25 -1.46
CA GLN A 376 -9.86 11.21 -1.41
C GLN A 376 -11.09 10.65 -0.68
N ALA A 377 -11.47 9.41 -0.94
CA ALA A 377 -12.58 8.72 -0.28
C ALA A 377 -12.32 8.56 1.22
N PHE A 378 -11.08 8.25 1.61
CA PHE A 378 -10.68 8.20 3.02
C PHE A 378 -10.75 9.57 3.71
N GLY A 379 -10.33 10.63 3.01
CA GLY A 379 -10.30 11.99 3.57
C GLY A 379 -11.66 12.66 3.68
N TYR A 380 -12.48 12.61 2.63
CA TYR A 380 -13.75 13.34 2.62
C TYR A 380 -14.96 12.50 3.07
N GLY A 381 -14.78 11.18 3.25
CA GLY A 381 -15.88 10.24 3.45
C GLY A 381 -16.60 9.95 2.13
N ILE A 382 -17.24 8.77 2.04
CA ILE A 382 -17.95 8.33 0.82
C ILE A 382 -19.17 9.22 0.54
N ASP A 383 -19.80 9.76 1.58
CA ASP A 383 -21.03 10.57 1.50
C ASP A 383 -20.85 11.90 0.75
N ASN A 384 -19.63 12.46 0.73
CA ASN A 384 -19.35 13.76 0.09
C ASN A 384 -19.02 13.64 -1.41
N MET A 385 -18.78 12.43 -1.92
CA MET A 385 -18.50 12.18 -3.34
C MET A 385 -19.77 12.16 -4.20
N GLN A 386 -20.92 11.78 -3.62
CA GLN A 386 -22.21 11.78 -4.33
C GLN A 386 -22.75 13.20 -4.59
N ASN A 387 -22.32 14.20 -3.81
CA ASN A 387 -22.73 15.59 -3.98
C ASN A 387 -21.88 16.38 -5.01
N LYS A 388 -20.93 15.73 -5.68
CA LYS A 388 -20.00 16.38 -6.63
C LYS A 388 -19.97 15.77 -8.03
N THR A 389 -21.04 15.11 -8.48
CA THR A 389 -21.30 14.94 -9.92
C THR A 389 -21.82 16.26 -10.50
N MET A 390 -20.91 17.20 -10.76
CA MET A 390 -21.19 18.36 -11.60
C MET A 390 -21.27 17.91 -13.06
N SER A 391 -22.40 18.25 -13.67
CA SER A 391 -22.78 18.04 -15.06
C SER A 391 -21.68 18.41 -16.04
N VAL A 392 -21.24 17.45 -16.84
CA VAL A 392 -20.45 17.70 -18.05
C VAL A 392 -21.40 18.17 -19.16
N PRO A 393 -21.18 19.32 -19.82
CA PRO A 393 -21.95 19.66 -21.01
C PRO A 393 -21.53 18.74 -22.16
N GLY A 394 -22.48 17.97 -22.68
CA GLY A 394 -22.25 17.10 -23.84
C GLY A 394 -21.98 17.91 -25.13
N PRO A 395 -21.30 17.31 -26.12
CA PRO A 395 -20.98 17.97 -27.39
C PRO A 395 -22.23 18.18 -28.24
N THR A 396 -22.42 19.41 -28.72
CA THR A 396 -23.42 19.79 -29.72
C THR A 396 -23.25 18.99 -31.00
N ALA A 397 -24.29 18.25 -31.40
CA ALA A 397 -24.46 17.69 -32.74
C ALA A 397 -25.75 18.25 -33.36
N MET A 398 -25.60 18.76 -34.58
CA MET A 398 -26.62 19.39 -35.41
C MET A 398 -27.79 18.46 -35.72
N THR A 399 -29.03 18.96 -35.72
CA THR A 399 -30.08 18.44 -36.60
C THR A 399 -31.10 19.52 -36.98
N LYS A 400 -30.99 19.94 -38.25
CA LYS A 400 -32.06 20.12 -39.26
C LYS A 400 -33.37 20.83 -38.88
N MET A 401 -33.53 21.97 -39.56
CA MET A 401 -34.72 22.76 -39.90
C MET A 401 -36.05 21.98 -40.05
N GLY A 402 -37.13 22.56 -39.51
CA GLY A 402 -38.52 22.29 -39.87
C GLY A 402 -39.41 23.44 -39.36
N TRP A 403 -39.97 24.23 -40.28
CA TRP A 403 -40.84 25.38 -40.05
C TRP A 403 -42.27 24.96 -39.64
N ASP A 404 -42.92 25.75 -38.77
CA ASP A 404 -44.24 26.34 -39.06
C ASP A 404 -44.67 27.37 -37.99
N TRP A 405 -45.66 28.18 -38.34
CA TRP A 405 -45.71 29.64 -38.20
C TRP A 405 -46.80 30.15 -37.23
N SER A 406 -46.61 31.38 -36.69
CA SER A 406 -47.61 32.45 -36.38
C SER A 406 -47.90 32.68 -34.88
N THR A 407 -48.00 33.90 -34.30
CA THR A 407 -48.06 35.29 -34.80
C THR A 407 -48.02 36.31 -33.63
N GLY A 408 -47.44 37.51 -33.85
CA GLY A 408 -47.71 38.80 -33.17
C GLY A 408 -46.83 39.15 -31.95
N SER A 409 -46.15 40.31 -31.83
CA SER A 409 -46.23 41.62 -32.51
C SER A 409 -44.96 42.49 -32.29
N SER A 410 -44.52 43.18 -33.37
CA SER A 410 -43.84 44.51 -33.54
C SER A 410 -43.41 45.35 -32.30
N GLU A 411 -42.33 46.17 -32.24
CA GLU A 411 -41.24 46.69 -33.12
C GLU A 411 -40.19 47.43 -32.20
N PRO A 412 -38.95 47.77 -32.67
CA PRO A 412 -37.82 48.37 -31.90
C PRO A 412 -37.58 49.86 -32.29
N PRO A 413 -36.40 50.54 -32.15
CA PRO A 413 -35.13 50.30 -31.42
C PRO A 413 -34.66 51.53 -30.57
N PHE A 414 -33.51 51.49 -29.87
CA PHE A 414 -32.52 52.61 -29.81
C PHE A 414 -31.22 52.23 -29.06
N VAL A 415 -30.11 52.65 -29.66
CA VAL A 415 -28.69 52.48 -29.27
C VAL A 415 -28.23 53.60 -28.33
N SER A 416 -27.31 53.34 -27.37
CA SER A 416 -26.25 54.29 -26.91
C SER A 416 -25.26 53.67 -25.90
N ILE A 417 -23.96 53.73 -26.22
CA ILE A 417 -22.74 53.72 -25.36
C ILE A 417 -22.14 55.14 -25.60
N PRO A 418 -21.45 55.91 -24.70
CA PRO A 418 -20.27 55.53 -23.88
C PRO A 418 -20.00 56.32 -22.56
N LYS A 419 -19.01 55.86 -21.75
CA LYS A 419 -17.73 56.56 -21.40
C LYS A 419 -17.14 56.20 -20.03
N TYR A 420 -15.85 55.88 -20.05
CA TYR A 420 -14.86 55.95 -18.95
C TYR A 420 -14.48 57.40 -18.60
N PRO A 421 -13.80 57.62 -17.47
CA PRO A 421 -12.55 58.38 -17.49
C PRO A 421 -11.37 57.75 -16.72
N GLU A 422 -10.17 58.16 -17.16
CA GLU A 422 -8.81 57.77 -16.75
C GLU A 422 -8.13 58.91 -15.91
N PRO A 423 -6.82 58.89 -15.53
CA PRO A 423 -6.32 59.16 -14.17
C PRO A 423 -5.44 60.43 -14.05
N ARG A 424 -4.88 60.72 -12.84
CA ARG A 424 -3.79 61.71 -12.65
C ARG A 424 -2.77 61.35 -11.57
N ASP A 425 -1.53 61.72 -11.89
CA ASP A 425 -0.19 61.52 -11.29
C ASP A 425 0.12 62.13 -9.89
N GLY A 426 1.01 61.45 -9.14
CA GLY A 426 2.41 61.84 -8.87
C GLY A 426 2.78 62.94 -7.85
N GLY A 427 3.69 62.60 -6.90
CA GLY A 427 4.54 63.60 -6.19
C GLY A 427 5.23 63.14 -4.88
N MET A 428 6.57 63.08 -4.88
CA MET A 428 7.52 62.69 -3.81
C MET A 428 7.63 63.64 -2.60
N GLY A 429 8.06 63.12 -1.43
CA GLY A 429 8.69 63.95 -0.37
C GLY A 429 9.01 63.30 0.99
N LYS A 430 10.33 63.12 1.24
CA LYS A 430 11.09 63.23 2.51
C LYS A 430 11.14 62.10 3.57
N THR A 431 12.39 61.92 4.02
CA THR A 431 13.01 61.14 5.10
C THR A 431 12.92 61.81 6.48
N HIS A 432 13.20 61.00 7.52
CA HIS A 432 13.42 61.22 8.98
C HIS A 432 12.45 60.29 9.75
N GLY A 433 12.79 59.48 10.76
CA GLY A 433 13.98 59.31 11.58
C GLY A 433 13.51 58.90 12.99
N LEU A 434 13.99 57.75 13.47
CA LEU A 434 14.19 57.33 14.88
C LEU A 434 13.04 57.20 15.90
N GLN A 435 13.23 56.14 16.72
CA GLN A 435 12.76 55.89 18.10
C GLN A 435 11.30 55.46 18.25
N GLY A 436 10.90 54.43 19.01
CA GLY A 436 11.40 53.72 20.21
C GLY A 436 10.12 53.37 20.97
N ASP A 437 9.80 52.11 21.29
CA ASP A 437 9.97 51.51 22.62
C ASP A 437 9.36 50.10 22.58
N HIS A 438 10.12 49.04 22.86
CA HIS A 438 10.31 48.38 24.17
C HIS A 438 9.14 47.52 24.67
N SER A 439 9.35 46.20 24.70
CA SER A 439 9.11 45.33 25.86
C SER A 439 9.82 43.97 25.66
N SER A 440 11.12 43.88 25.96
CA SER A 440 11.71 43.19 27.13
C SER A 440 11.19 41.76 27.44
N CYS A 441 12.04 40.77 27.15
CA CYS A 441 12.07 39.48 27.85
C CYS A 441 13.52 39.20 28.28
N LEU A 442 13.68 38.94 29.57
CA LEU A 442 14.94 38.83 30.31
C LEU A 442 15.77 37.62 29.87
N HIS A 443 17.04 37.89 29.56
CA HIS A 443 18.12 36.91 29.51
C HIS A 443 18.75 36.80 30.90
N ALA A 444 18.74 35.62 31.50
CA ALA A 444 19.57 35.31 32.66
C ALA A 444 20.54 34.19 32.29
N ASN A 445 21.82 34.56 32.17
CA ASN A 445 22.96 33.66 32.17
C ASN A 445 23.23 33.21 33.61
N ILE A 446 23.35 31.90 33.84
CA ILE A 446 24.09 31.37 35.00
C ILE A 446 25.01 30.26 34.48
N TRP A 447 26.26 30.64 34.26
CA TRP A 447 27.41 29.74 34.29
C TRP A 447 27.89 29.69 35.75
N ALA A 448 27.73 28.55 36.41
CA ALA A 448 28.57 28.08 37.52
C ALA A 448 28.03 26.73 38.03
N LEU A 449 28.93 25.86 38.49
CA LEU A 449 28.72 24.56 39.15
C LEU A 449 28.80 23.31 38.27
N LEU A 450 30.00 23.08 37.71
CA LEU A 450 30.56 21.73 37.55
C LEU A 450 32.02 21.77 38.06
N PRO A 451 32.29 21.13 39.20
CA PRO A 451 33.22 20.01 39.15
C PRO A 451 32.75 18.89 40.10
N GLY A 452 32.05 17.90 39.57
CA GLY A 452 31.58 16.75 40.36
C GLY A 452 31.65 15.40 39.65
N LEU A 453 31.85 15.36 38.33
CA LEU A 453 31.77 14.11 37.56
C LEU A 453 33.11 13.47 37.19
N VAL A 454 34.24 14.16 37.42
CA VAL A 454 35.58 13.62 37.10
C VAL A 454 36.16 12.77 38.23
N LEU A 455 35.65 12.92 39.47
CA LEU A 455 36.11 12.11 40.61
C LEU A 455 35.45 10.73 40.71
N ALA A 456 34.29 10.54 40.07
CA ALA A 456 33.55 9.27 40.12
C ALA A 456 34.07 8.22 39.11
N LEU A 457 34.74 8.64 38.04
CA LEU A 457 35.33 7.74 37.03
C LEU A 457 36.73 7.24 37.39
N ALA A 458 37.43 7.90 38.31
CA ALA A 458 38.77 7.47 38.77
C ALA A 458 38.72 6.36 39.83
N LEU A 459 37.62 6.24 40.58
CA LEU A 459 37.46 5.22 41.64
C LEU A 459 36.94 3.86 41.12
N ALA A 460 36.31 3.82 39.95
CA ALA A 460 35.79 2.57 39.37
C ALA A 460 36.85 1.75 38.61
N LEU A 461 38.00 2.34 38.24
CA LEU A 461 39.07 1.64 37.52
C LEU A 461 40.12 1.01 38.43
N ALA A 462 40.03 1.21 39.76
CA ALA A 462 40.98 0.64 40.72
C ALA A 462 40.52 -0.69 41.36
N GLN A 463 39.37 -1.26 40.98
CA GLN A 463 38.83 -2.51 41.55
C GLN A 463 38.91 -3.73 40.62
N HIS A 464 39.63 -3.65 39.50
CA HIS A 464 39.91 -4.81 38.62
C HIS A 464 41.40 -5.12 38.44
N ALA A 465 42.24 -4.70 39.38
CA ALA A 465 43.63 -5.11 39.43
C ALA A 465 44.00 -5.52 40.88
N LEU A 466 43.53 -6.70 41.28
CA LEU A 466 44.09 -7.55 42.34
C LEU A 466 43.56 -8.98 42.17
#